data_AF-A0A554G4A8-F1
#
_entry.id   AF-A0A554G4A8-F1
#
_cell.length_a   1.000
_cell.length_b   1.000
_cell.length_c   1.000
_cell.angle_alpha   90.00
_cell.angle_beta   90.00
_cell.angle_gamma   90.00
#
_symmetry.space_group_name_H-M   'P 1'
#
loop_
_entity.id
_entity.type
_entity.pdbx_description
1 polymer ?
#
loop_
_entity_poly.entity_id
_entity_poly.type
_entity_poly.pdbx_seq_one_letter_code
_entity_poly.pdbx_strand_id
1 'polypeptide(L)'
;MYSPPVSPRNVSGSSTPAYSAGGQDLASASHLSEEAREDFLTRAAADVYHDSRLWHGTSGSYLQELRDYGFQRRRSGAVDASIRAGYELNPDVVKNTEKHNYFTSYPVSAKKYARRTDPDNPVLVRTIGIKNNFRIELDPDSKGPDGEIYQYNCRTTSSIPSKFVIGSKHSAPKNDAKIFKKEMGEAGYNVSLEQAGRLLREVQSDSDDDF
;
A
#
# COMPACT_ATOMS: atom_id res chain seq x y z
N MET A 1 53.86 29.22 -39.69
CA MET A 1 54.45 29.56 -38.39
C MET A 1 53.60 28.93 -37.29
N TYR A 2 54.25 28.22 -36.36
CA TYR A 2 53.97 28.06 -34.92
C TYR A 2 52.56 27.68 -34.38
N SER A 3 52.52 26.55 -33.63
CA SER A 3 51.51 26.16 -32.61
C SER A 3 51.91 26.71 -31.20
N PRO A 4 51.27 26.35 -30.06
CA PRO A 4 49.88 26.38 -29.51
C PRO A 4 49.87 27.32 -28.25
N PRO A 5 49.19 27.14 -27.06
CA PRO A 5 47.98 26.41 -26.60
C PRO A 5 46.99 27.29 -25.77
N VAL A 6 45.75 26.82 -25.49
CA VAL A 6 45.09 27.03 -24.17
C VAL A 6 44.08 25.91 -23.88
N SER A 7 44.27 25.22 -22.76
CA SER A 7 43.28 24.48 -21.97
C SER A 7 43.12 25.23 -20.63
N PRO A 8 42.20 24.90 -19.71
CA PRO A 8 40.76 24.62 -19.81
C PRO A 8 39.96 25.61 -18.93
N ARG A 9 38.63 25.71 -19.08
CA ARG A 9 37.76 26.17 -17.98
C ARG A 9 36.54 25.25 -17.85
N ASN A 10 36.53 24.58 -16.70
CA ASN A 10 35.42 23.87 -16.10
C ASN A 10 34.12 24.66 -16.21
N VAL A 11 33.04 24.00 -16.64
CA VAL A 11 31.71 24.29 -16.10
C VAL A 11 31.11 22.97 -15.66
N SER A 12 30.97 22.89 -14.34
CA SER A 12 30.28 21.87 -13.57
C SER A 12 28.88 21.62 -14.14
N GLY A 13 28.56 20.35 -14.35
CA GLY A 13 27.26 19.89 -14.83
C GLY A 13 26.88 18.60 -14.13
N SER A 14 26.56 18.73 -12.85
CA SER A 14 25.60 17.91 -12.09
C SER A 14 25.47 16.45 -12.51
N SER A 15 26.20 15.59 -11.81
CA SER A 15 25.99 14.14 -11.76
C SER A 15 24.53 13.84 -11.43
N THR A 16 23.78 13.38 -12.43
CA THR A 16 22.55 12.64 -12.17
C THR A 16 22.98 11.18 -12.03
N PRO A 17 22.85 10.52 -10.87
CA PRO A 17 23.09 9.09 -10.81
C PRO A 17 21.93 8.42 -11.55
N ALA A 18 22.24 7.79 -12.68
CA ALA A 18 21.34 6.85 -13.32
C ALA A 18 21.09 5.70 -12.35
N TYR A 19 19.85 5.57 -11.87
CA TYR A 19 19.41 4.38 -11.14
C TYR A 19 19.43 3.19 -12.11
N SER A 20 20.49 2.41 -12.02
CA SER A 20 20.61 1.10 -12.64
C SER A 20 21.33 0.21 -11.65
N ALA A 21 20.63 -0.80 -11.12
CA ALA A 21 21.12 -2.16 -10.88
C ALA A 21 20.27 -2.89 -9.83
N GLY A 22 19.35 -3.74 -10.29
CA GLY A 22 18.82 -4.86 -9.51
C GLY A 22 19.88 -5.94 -9.24
N GLY A 23 21.06 -5.56 -8.73
CA GLY A 23 22.18 -6.47 -8.54
C GLY A 23 23.39 -5.91 -7.78
N GLN A 24 23.43 -4.62 -7.40
CA GLN A 24 24.55 -4.04 -6.63
C GLN A 24 24.24 -3.72 -5.15
N ASP A 25 22.97 -3.76 -4.73
CA ASP A 25 22.58 -3.28 -3.39
C ASP A 25 22.90 -4.22 -2.21
N LEU A 26 22.96 -5.53 -2.44
CA LEU A 26 23.26 -6.49 -1.36
C LEU A 26 24.71 -6.41 -0.86
N ALA A 27 25.65 -5.96 -1.72
CA ALA A 27 27.06 -5.82 -1.36
C ALA A 27 27.37 -4.52 -0.61
N SER A 28 26.49 -3.51 -0.68
CA SER A 28 26.72 -2.20 -0.06
C SER A 28 26.33 -2.16 1.42
N ALA A 29 25.27 -2.88 1.82
CA ALA A 29 24.75 -2.83 3.19
C ALA A 29 25.68 -3.48 4.24
N SER A 30 26.53 -4.42 3.84
CA SER A 30 27.48 -5.10 4.75
C SER A 30 28.70 -4.25 5.12
N HIS A 31 28.94 -3.13 4.42
CA HIS A 31 30.05 -2.20 4.68
C HIS A 31 29.61 -0.91 5.39
N LEU A 32 28.31 -0.76 5.67
CA LEU A 32 27.76 0.39 6.38
C LEU A 32 27.94 0.23 7.90
N SER A 33 28.02 1.37 8.60
CA SER A 33 27.79 1.37 10.05
C SER A 33 26.39 0.82 10.35
N GLU A 34 26.17 0.32 11.56
CA GLU A 34 24.85 -0.20 11.94
C GLU A 34 23.74 0.84 11.75
N GLU A 35 24.01 2.10 12.11
CA GLU A 35 23.09 3.24 11.90
C GLU A 35 22.77 3.44 10.41
N ALA A 36 23.79 3.49 9.54
CA ALA A 36 23.56 3.70 8.11
C ALA A 36 22.83 2.53 7.44
N ARG A 37 23.05 1.30 7.94
CA ARG A 37 22.31 0.11 7.49
C ARG A 37 20.84 0.18 7.91
N GLU A 38 20.56 0.63 9.12
CA GLU A 38 19.19 0.79 9.62
C GLU A 38 18.42 1.88 8.87
N ASP A 39 19.06 3.03 8.60
CA ASP A 39 18.47 4.08 7.78
C ASP A 39 18.16 3.61 6.35
N PHE A 40 19.09 2.84 5.75
CA PHE A 40 18.87 2.23 4.44
C PHE A 40 17.68 1.27 4.44
N LEU A 41 17.61 0.36 5.42
CA LEU A 41 16.51 -0.61 5.53
C LEU A 41 15.18 0.08 5.81
N THR A 42 15.18 1.19 6.56
CA THR A 42 13.96 1.96 6.83
C THR A 42 13.41 2.61 5.57
N ARG A 43 14.27 3.20 4.73
CA ARG A 43 13.87 3.75 3.42
C ARG A 43 13.35 2.64 2.49
N ALA A 44 14.09 1.55 2.37
CA ALA A 44 13.66 0.38 1.59
C ALA A 44 12.30 -0.17 2.07
N ALA A 45 12.10 -0.27 3.39
CA ALA A 45 10.85 -0.70 3.96
C ALA A 45 9.70 0.27 3.68
N ALA A 46 9.96 1.58 3.63
CA ALA A 46 8.94 2.57 3.29
C ALA A 46 8.45 2.40 1.85
N ASP A 47 9.37 2.16 0.91
CA ASP A 47 9.04 1.90 -0.51
C ASP A 47 8.25 0.59 -0.65
N VAL A 48 8.75 -0.50 -0.05
CA VAL A 48 8.06 -1.80 -0.08
C VAL A 48 6.68 -1.72 0.58
N TYR A 49 6.54 -1.01 1.69
CA TYR A 49 5.27 -0.79 2.35
C TYR A 49 4.32 0.03 1.47
N HIS A 50 4.79 1.13 0.90
CA HIS A 50 4.00 1.97 0.01
C HIS A 50 3.45 1.17 -1.17
N ASP A 51 4.30 0.37 -1.80
CA ASP A 51 3.94 -0.39 -2.98
C ASP A 51 3.10 -1.62 -2.66
N SER A 52 3.33 -2.29 -1.54
CA SER A 52 2.60 -3.52 -1.19
C SER A 52 1.27 -3.26 -0.49
N ARG A 53 1.07 -2.04 0.05
CA ARG A 53 -0.10 -1.68 0.85
C ARG A 53 -1.28 -1.29 -0.03
N LEU A 54 -2.45 -1.82 0.33
CA LEU A 54 -3.72 -1.32 -0.16
C LEU A 54 -4.64 -0.91 0.99
N TRP A 55 -5.46 0.11 0.71
CA TRP A 55 -6.42 0.71 1.63
C TRP A 55 -7.83 0.21 1.37
N HIS A 56 -8.62 0.12 2.42
CA HIS A 56 -10.06 -0.10 2.38
C HIS A 56 -10.75 0.88 3.32
N GLY A 57 -11.73 1.63 2.82
CA GLY A 57 -12.53 2.55 3.63
C GLY A 57 -13.80 1.88 4.14
N THR A 58 -14.08 1.99 5.44
CA THR A 58 -15.24 1.36 6.08
C THR A 58 -15.71 2.16 7.31
N SER A 59 -16.69 1.64 8.05
CA SER A 59 -17.12 2.15 9.37
C SER A 59 -16.24 1.60 10.48
N GLY A 60 -16.00 2.41 11.52
CA GLY A 60 -15.30 1.99 12.73
C GLY A 60 -15.97 0.80 13.43
N SER A 61 -17.28 0.60 13.23
CA SER A 61 -18.00 -0.57 13.74
C SER A 61 -17.50 -1.90 13.16
N TYR A 62 -16.92 -1.91 11.95
CA TYR A 62 -16.37 -3.13 11.32
C TYR A 62 -14.86 -3.29 11.50
N LEU A 63 -14.17 -2.31 12.09
CA LEU A 63 -12.71 -2.32 12.20
C LEU A 63 -12.20 -3.55 12.95
N GLN A 64 -12.83 -3.87 14.08
CA GLN A 64 -12.43 -5.00 14.90
C GLN A 64 -12.72 -6.34 14.20
N GLU A 65 -13.88 -6.48 13.55
CA GLU A 65 -14.22 -7.67 12.76
C GLU A 65 -13.20 -7.92 11.65
N LEU A 66 -12.81 -6.89 10.91
CA LEU A 66 -11.81 -7.00 9.84
C LEU A 66 -10.42 -7.37 10.39
N ARG A 67 -10.04 -6.84 11.56
CA ARG A 67 -8.78 -7.20 12.21
C ARG A 67 -8.76 -8.65 12.72
N ASP A 68 -9.89 -9.17 13.17
CA ASP A 68 -9.98 -10.52 13.74
C ASP A 68 -10.17 -11.59 12.66
N TYR A 69 -11.09 -11.35 11.71
CA TYR A 69 -11.54 -12.35 10.74
C TYR A 69 -11.14 -12.05 9.29
N GLY A 70 -10.58 -10.87 9.03
CA GLY A 70 -10.24 -10.44 7.69
C GLY A 70 -11.46 -10.07 6.84
N PHE A 71 -11.24 -9.95 5.53
CA PHE A 71 -12.30 -9.61 4.58
C PHE A 71 -13.03 -10.87 4.13
N GLN A 72 -14.32 -10.94 4.43
CA GLN A 72 -15.21 -11.99 3.95
C GLN A 72 -16.09 -11.45 2.82
N ARG A 73 -16.53 -12.34 1.92
CA ARG A 73 -17.45 -11.97 0.83
C ARG A 73 -18.82 -11.61 1.40
N ARG A 74 -19.03 -10.33 1.70
CA ARG A 74 -20.30 -9.80 2.19
C ARG A 74 -20.55 -8.45 1.57
N ARG A 75 -21.83 -8.18 1.31
CA ARG A 75 -22.34 -6.86 0.96
C ARG A 75 -22.53 -6.07 2.24
N SER A 76 -21.73 -5.03 2.40
CA SER A 76 -21.93 -3.97 3.39
C SER A 76 -20.97 -2.82 3.06
N GLY A 77 -21.45 -1.58 3.04
CA GLY A 77 -20.56 -0.41 2.93
C GLY A 77 -21.13 0.73 2.08
N ALA A 78 -20.25 1.38 1.31
CA ALA A 78 -20.54 2.60 0.56
C ALA A 78 -21.68 2.45 -0.48
N VAL A 79 -21.84 1.26 -1.08
CA VAL A 79 -22.95 0.98 -2.01
C VAL A 79 -24.29 0.97 -1.29
N ASP A 80 -24.40 0.26 -0.17
CA ASP A 80 -25.65 0.25 0.61
C ASP A 80 -25.98 1.62 1.18
N ALA A 81 -24.96 2.37 1.62
CA ALA A 81 -25.16 3.74 2.07
C ALA A 81 -25.64 4.65 0.93
N SER A 82 -25.13 4.47 -0.29
CA SER A 82 -25.58 5.24 -1.46
C SER A 82 -27.03 4.90 -1.84
N ILE A 83 -27.40 3.62 -1.80
CA ILE A 83 -28.80 3.21 -2.03
C ILE A 83 -29.73 3.81 -0.97
N ARG A 84 -29.35 3.75 0.33
CA ARG A 84 -30.13 4.37 1.41
C ARG A 84 -30.28 5.88 1.27
N ALA A 85 -29.28 6.55 0.69
CA ALA A 85 -29.31 7.98 0.40
C ALA A 85 -30.12 8.31 -0.87
N GLY A 86 -30.74 7.33 -1.53
CA GLY A 86 -31.60 7.54 -2.70
C GLY A 86 -30.88 7.62 -4.03
N TYR A 87 -29.60 7.24 -4.11
CA TYR A 87 -28.90 7.17 -5.38
C TYR A 87 -29.31 5.93 -6.18
N GLU A 88 -29.68 6.13 -7.44
CA GLU A 88 -29.83 5.04 -8.41
C GLU A 88 -28.43 4.61 -8.89
N LEU A 89 -28.06 3.37 -8.58
CA LEU A 89 -26.81 2.77 -9.01
C LEU A 89 -27.07 1.78 -10.14
N ASN A 90 -26.09 1.63 -11.03
CA ASN A 90 -26.13 0.56 -12.03
C ASN A 90 -26.29 -0.81 -11.33
N PRO A 91 -27.27 -1.65 -11.71
CA PRO A 91 -27.48 -2.97 -11.11
C PRO A 91 -26.24 -3.87 -11.11
N ASP A 92 -25.36 -3.74 -12.11
CA ASP A 92 -24.12 -4.51 -12.18
C ASP A 92 -23.14 -4.13 -11.06
N VAL A 93 -23.09 -2.84 -10.68
CA VAL A 93 -22.27 -2.38 -9.54
C VAL A 93 -22.78 -3.02 -8.25
N VAL A 94 -24.10 -3.02 -8.03
CA VAL A 94 -24.71 -3.65 -6.85
C VAL A 94 -24.36 -5.14 -6.80
N LYS A 95 -24.56 -5.86 -7.90
CA LYS A 95 -24.24 -7.29 -8.03
C LYS A 95 -22.75 -7.60 -7.87
N ASN A 96 -21.87 -6.71 -8.32
CA ASN A 96 -20.42 -6.88 -8.17
C ASN A 96 -19.99 -6.71 -6.72
N THR A 97 -20.60 -5.77 -5.98
CA THR A 97 -20.27 -5.56 -4.56
C THR A 97 -20.63 -6.71 -3.64
N GLU A 98 -21.58 -7.56 -4.03
CA GLU A 98 -21.89 -8.81 -3.32
C GLU A 98 -20.79 -9.87 -3.50
N LYS A 99 -19.93 -9.72 -4.51
CA LYS A 99 -18.99 -10.77 -4.93
C LYS A 99 -17.54 -10.45 -4.64
N HIS A 100 -17.20 -9.17 -4.48
CA HIS A 100 -15.81 -8.71 -4.41
C HIS A 100 -15.51 -7.92 -3.13
N ASN A 101 -14.27 -8.02 -2.68
CA ASN A 101 -13.65 -7.10 -1.75
C ASN A 101 -12.93 -6.01 -2.55
N TYR A 102 -13.09 -4.75 -2.14
CA TYR A 102 -12.55 -3.57 -2.85
C TYR A 102 -11.42 -2.93 -2.06
N PHE A 103 -10.38 -2.56 -2.79
CA PHE A 103 -9.18 -1.95 -2.24
C PHE A 103 -8.67 -0.84 -3.16
N THR A 104 -7.87 0.07 -2.62
CA THR A 104 -7.22 1.10 -3.42
C THR A 104 -5.82 1.39 -2.93
N SER A 105 -4.88 1.65 -3.85
CA SER A 105 -3.55 2.17 -3.47
C SER A 105 -3.60 3.66 -3.14
N TYR A 106 -4.69 4.36 -3.45
CA TYR A 106 -4.83 5.79 -3.26
C TYR A 106 -5.70 6.13 -2.03
N PRO A 107 -5.10 6.61 -0.91
CA PRO A 107 -5.81 6.78 0.35
C PRO A 107 -6.98 7.76 0.27
N VAL A 108 -6.89 8.79 -0.58
CA VAL A 108 -7.98 9.77 -0.77
C VAL A 108 -9.26 9.11 -1.26
N SER A 109 -9.17 8.11 -2.16
CA SER A 109 -10.33 7.32 -2.59
C SER A 109 -10.91 6.51 -1.44
N ALA A 110 -10.05 5.84 -0.64
CA ALA A 110 -10.50 5.09 0.53
C ALA A 110 -11.24 5.98 1.54
N LYS A 111 -10.73 7.20 1.81
CA LYS A 111 -11.40 8.16 2.72
C LYS A 111 -12.79 8.54 2.23
N LYS A 112 -12.97 8.73 0.91
CA LYS A 112 -14.30 9.01 0.33
C LYS A 112 -15.27 7.85 0.57
N TYR A 113 -14.83 6.62 0.37
CA TYR A 113 -15.67 5.43 0.60
C TYR A 113 -15.99 5.21 2.08
N ALA A 114 -15.02 5.46 2.97
CA ALA A 114 -15.26 5.39 4.41
C ALA A 114 -16.31 6.42 4.86
N ARG A 115 -16.14 7.70 4.51
CA ARG A 115 -17.11 8.77 4.81
C ARG A 115 -18.49 8.50 4.19
N ARG A 116 -18.54 7.85 3.03
CA ARG A 116 -19.81 7.42 2.43
C ARG A 116 -20.46 6.29 3.22
N THR A 117 -19.66 5.35 3.71
CA THR A 117 -20.12 4.18 4.47
C THR A 117 -20.67 4.62 5.83
N ASP A 118 -19.93 5.48 6.53
CA ASP A 118 -20.24 5.98 7.85
C ASP A 118 -19.64 7.38 8.00
N PRO A 119 -20.48 8.44 7.89
CA PRO A 119 -20.02 9.82 8.03
C PRO A 119 -19.53 10.15 9.44
N ASP A 120 -20.06 9.47 10.47
CA ASP A 120 -19.84 9.80 11.88
C ASP A 120 -18.60 9.08 12.43
N ASN A 121 -18.32 7.87 11.91
CA ASN A 121 -17.17 7.07 12.32
C ASN A 121 -16.48 6.38 11.12
N PRO A 122 -15.92 7.14 10.17
CA PRO A 122 -15.19 6.57 9.04
C PRO A 122 -13.82 6.08 9.48
N VAL A 123 -13.40 4.91 8.99
CA VAL A 123 -12.06 4.34 9.26
C VAL A 123 -11.39 3.80 8.00
N LEU A 124 -10.06 3.78 8.03
CA LEU A 124 -9.22 3.21 6.99
C LEU A 124 -8.58 1.94 7.52
N VAL A 125 -8.78 0.86 6.79
CA VAL A 125 -8.12 -0.42 7.02
C VAL A 125 -6.99 -0.56 6.01
N ARG A 126 -5.82 -0.95 6.50
CA ARG A 126 -4.63 -1.19 5.69
C ARG A 126 -4.39 -2.69 5.56
N THR A 127 -4.01 -3.08 4.36
CA THR A 127 -3.56 -4.45 4.06
C THR A 127 -2.13 -4.42 3.55
N ILE A 128 -1.42 -5.54 3.64
CA ILE A 128 -0.06 -5.69 3.10
C ILE A 128 0.05 -6.95 2.26
N GLY A 129 0.73 -6.89 1.12
CA GLY A 129 1.10 -8.06 0.31
C GLY A 129 -0.06 -8.75 -0.41
N ILE A 130 -1.28 -8.21 -0.38
CA ILE A 130 -2.43 -8.89 -1.01
C ILE A 130 -2.29 -8.98 -2.54
N LYS A 131 -1.58 -8.02 -3.17
CA LYS A 131 -1.32 -8.04 -4.62
C LYS A 131 -0.49 -9.24 -5.07
N ASN A 132 0.44 -9.70 -4.23
CA ASN A 132 1.33 -10.82 -4.55
C ASN A 132 0.77 -12.18 -4.08
N ASN A 133 -0.35 -12.18 -3.34
CA ASN A 133 -0.90 -13.39 -2.73
C ASN A 133 -2.33 -13.73 -3.20
N PHE A 134 -3.00 -12.81 -3.90
CA PHE A 134 -4.35 -13.01 -4.41
C PHE A 134 -4.46 -12.49 -5.83
N ARG A 135 -5.40 -13.07 -6.59
CA ARG A 135 -5.79 -12.52 -7.89
C ARG A 135 -6.57 -11.22 -7.66
N ILE A 136 -5.85 -10.11 -7.80
CA ILE A 136 -6.39 -8.74 -7.76
C ILE A 136 -6.54 -8.26 -9.19
N GLU A 137 -7.70 -7.70 -9.52
CA GLU A 137 -7.97 -7.04 -10.81
C GLU A 137 -8.29 -5.57 -10.58
N LEU A 138 -8.05 -4.72 -11.58
CA LEU A 138 -8.57 -3.35 -11.56
C LEU A 138 -10.10 -3.39 -11.49
N ASP A 139 -10.70 -2.45 -10.78
CA ASP A 139 -12.16 -2.41 -10.66
C ASP A 139 -12.78 -1.76 -11.92
N PRO A 140 -13.42 -2.53 -12.82
CA PRO A 140 -14.04 -2.00 -14.03
C PRO A 140 -15.19 -1.03 -13.77
N ASP A 141 -15.74 -1.01 -12.55
CA ASP A 141 -16.79 -0.09 -12.15
C ASP A 141 -16.24 1.29 -11.73
N SER A 142 -14.92 1.38 -11.52
CA SER A 142 -14.24 2.60 -11.10
C SER A 142 -13.76 3.44 -12.29
N LYS A 143 -14.69 3.83 -13.17
CA LYS A 143 -14.35 4.61 -14.36
C LYS A 143 -14.37 6.12 -14.13
N GLY A 144 -13.42 6.81 -14.74
CA GLY A 144 -13.41 8.26 -14.86
C GLY A 144 -14.43 8.76 -15.88
N PRO A 145 -14.60 10.10 -16.01
CA PRO A 145 -15.48 10.70 -17.00
C PRO A 145 -15.12 10.37 -18.46
N ASP A 146 -13.87 10.02 -18.71
CA ASP A 146 -13.32 9.55 -19.99
C ASP A 146 -13.63 8.06 -20.27
N GLY A 147 -14.24 7.35 -19.32
CA GLY A 147 -14.53 5.93 -19.42
C GLY A 147 -13.35 5.00 -19.06
N GLU A 148 -12.20 5.57 -18.73
CA GLU A 148 -11.00 4.82 -18.34
C GLU A 148 -11.08 4.36 -16.89
N ILE A 149 -10.56 3.17 -16.61
CA ILE A 149 -10.58 2.60 -15.26
C ILE A 149 -9.51 3.30 -14.40
N TYR A 150 -9.87 3.74 -13.20
CA TYR A 150 -8.93 4.28 -12.23
C TYR A 150 -7.91 3.21 -11.81
N GLN A 151 -6.65 3.41 -12.21
CA GLN A 151 -5.54 2.47 -11.98
C GLN A 151 -5.23 2.13 -10.51
N TYR A 152 -5.78 2.90 -9.57
CA TYR A 152 -5.55 2.72 -8.15
C TYR A 152 -6.59 1.82 -7.50
N ASN A 153 -7.77 1.66 -8.10
CA ASN A 153 -8.89 0.93 -7.52
C ASN A 153 -8.90 -0.48 -8.07
N CYS A 154 -9.00 -1.43 -7.15
CA CYS A 154 -8.89 -2.84 -7.47
C CYS A 154 -9.82 -3.65 -6.60
N ARG A 155 -10.07 -4.89 -7.05
CA ARG A 155 -10.99 -5.79 -6.38
C ARG A 155 -10.54 -7.23 -6.50
N THR A 156 -11.08 -8.09 -5.64
CA THR A 156 -10.91 -9.55 -5.75
C THR A 156 -12.13 -10.27 -5.22
N THR A 157 -12.44 -11.42 -5.81
CA THR A 157 -13.48 -12.33 -5.30
C THR A 157 -13.01 -13.17 -4.11
N SER A 158 -11.73 -13.09 -3.76
CA SER A 158 -11.14 -13.89 -2.68
C SER A 158 -11.48 -13.29 -1.31
N SER A 159 -11.77 -14.14 -0.33
CA SER A 159 -11.68 -13.72 1.08
C SER A 159 -10.22 -13.46 1.45
N ILE A 160 -9.95 -12.39 2.18
CA ILE A 160 -8.61 -12.00 2.62
C ILE A 160 -8.47 -12.32 4.11
N PRO A 161 -7.64 -13.29 4.51
CA PRO A 161 -7.44 -13.61 5.92
C PRO A 161 -6.87 -12.45 6.74
N SER A 162 -7.21 -12.38 8.03
CA SER A 162 -6.78 -11.30 8.94
C SER A 162 -5.26 -11.11 9.04
N LYS A 163 -4.44 -12.13 8.74
CA LYS A 163 -2.98 -12.00 8.70
C LYS A 163 -2.45 -10.98 7.67
N PHE A 164 -3.27 -10.60 6.68
CA PHE A 164 -2.94 -9.57 5.70
C PHE A 164 -3.43 -8.18 6.12
N VAL A 165 -4.21 -8.07 7.21
CA VAL A 165 -4.69 -6.81 7.77
C VAL A 165 -3.66 -6.28 8.75
N ILE A 166 -3.24 -5.03 8.56
CA ILE A 166 -2.20 -4.41 9.36
C ILE A 166 -2.81 -3.82 10.63
N GLY A 167 -2.17 -4.09 11.77
CA GLY A 167 -2.53 -3.50 13.06
C GLY A 167 -2.13 -2.02 13.18
N SER A 168 -2.35 -1.44 14.36
CA SER A 168 -1.82 -0.11 14.70
C SER A 168 -0.28 -0.13 14.69
N LYS A 169 0.33 1.00 14.36
CA LYS A 169 1.78 1.23 14.47
C LYS A 169 2.31 0.95 15.88
N HIS A 170 1.51 1.19 16.90
CA HIS A 170 1.89 0.96 18.30
C HIS A 170 1.60 -0.46 18.78
N SER A 171 1.02 -1.31 17.92
CA SER A 171 0.75 -2.70 18.26
C SER A 171 1.97 -3.58 18.04
N ALA A 172 2.11 -4.65 18.84
CA ALA A 172 3.15 -5.65 18.60
C ALA A 172 3.05 -6.23 17.17
N PRO A 173 4.18 -6.57 16.52
CA PRO A 173 4.17 -7.34 15.28
C PRO A 173 3.40 -8.65 15.46
N LYS A 174 2.57 -9.01 14.47
CA LYS A 174 1.80 -10.27 14.46
C LYS A 174 2.17 -11.06 13.18
N ASN A 175 1.21 -11.78 12.61
CA ASN A 175 1.43 -12.51 11.36
C ASN A 175 1.63 -11.58 10.14
N ASP A 176 1.25 -10.30 10.24
CA ASP A 176 1.51 -9.26 9.25
C ASP A 176 3.02 -9.05 9.02
N ALA A 177 3.84 -9.17 10.06
CA ALA A 177 5.30 -9.10 9.93
C ALA A 177 5.88 -10.23 9.07
N LYS A 178 5.27 -11.43 9.09
CA LYS A 178 5.69 -12.55 8.23
C LYS A 178 5.40 -12.26 6.76
N ILE A 179 4.26 -11.62 6.48
CA ILE A 179 3.92 -11.18 5.13
C ILE A 179 4.89 -10.10 4.69
N PHE A 180 5.12 -9.08 5.53
CA PHE A 180 6.04 -8.00 5.18
C PHE A 180 7.48 -8.46 4.99
N LYS A 181 7.97 -9.42 5.78
CA LYS A 181 9.26 -10.08 5.54
C LYS A 181 9.35 -10.71 4.14
N LYS A 182 8.25 -11.32 3.67
CA LYS A 182 8.18 -11.91 2.33
C LYS A 182 8.23 -10.82 1.25
N GLU A 183 7.47 -9.74 1.40
CA GLU A 183 7.49 -8.61 0.47
C GLU A 183 8.89 -7.95 0.42
N MET A 184 9.54 -7.74 1.57
CA MET A 184 10.93 -7.26 1.63
C MET A 184 11.90 -8.19 0.89
N GLY A 185 11.74 -9.50 1.07
CA GLY A 185 12.55 -10.51 0.37
C GLY A 185 12.32 -10.53 -1.14
N GLU A 186 11.07 -10.38 -1.58
CA GLU A 186 10.70 -10.25 -3.01
C GLU A 186 11.29 -8.98 -3.63
N ALA A 187 11.44 -7.91 -2.85
CA ALA A 187 12.14 -6.68 -3.24
C ALA A 187 13.67 -6.78 -3.13
N GLY A 188 14.22 -7.94 -2.76
CA GLY A 188 15.67 -8.18 -2.71
C GLY A 188 16.33 -7.91 -1.35
N TYR A 189 15.57 -7.62 -0.30
CA TYR A 189 16.09 -7.33 1.04
C TYR A 189 15.98 -8.53 1.98
N ASN A 190 17.09 -8.90 2.63
CA ASN A 190 17.08 -9.96 3.64
C ASN A 190 16.99 -9.36 5.04
N VAL A 191 15.85 -9.55 5.70
CA VAL A 191 15.60 -9.10 7.08
C VAL A 191 15.11 -10.24 7.95
N SER A 192 15.43 -10.19 9.25
CA SER A 192 14.84 -11.11 10.23
C SER A 192 13.34 -10.84 10.39
N LEU A 193 12.60 -11.78 11.00
CA LEU A 193 11.18 -11.55 11.30
C LEU A 193 10.98 -10.37 12.28
N GLU A 194 11.87 -10.23 13.25
CA GLU A 194 11.85 -9.13 14.21
C GLU A 194 12.12 -7.79 13.54
N GLN A 195 13.12 -7.72 12.66
CA GLN A 195 13.41 -6.53 11.86
C GLN A 195 12.22 -6.16 10.96
N ALA A 196 11.64 -7.12 10.24
CA ALA A 196 10.46 -6.88 9.42
C ALA A 196 9.29 -6.35 10.25
N GLY A 197 9.06 -6.90 11.45
CA GLY A 197 8.03 -6.43 12.36
C GLY A 197 8.26 -4.98 12.81
N ARG A 198 9.48 -4.66 13.26
CA ARG A 198 9.87 -3.30 13.66
C ARG A 198 9.75 -2.31 12.50
N LEU A 199 10.35 -2.62 11.35
CA LEU A 199 10.31 -1.79 10.14
C LEU A 199 8.87 -1.55 9.68
N LEU A 200 8.03 -2.59 9.68
CA LEU A 200 6.61 -2.45 9.35
C LEU A 200 5.91 -1.48 10.29
N ARG A 201 6.24 -1.44 11.58
CA ARG A 201 5.67 -0.42 12.49
C ARG A 201 6.23 0.95 12.20
N GLU A 202 7.55 1.07 12.04
CA GLU A 202 8.23 2.34 11.79
C GLU A 202 7.65 3.09 10.58
N VAL A 203 7.47 2.39 9.45
CA VAL A 203 7.08 3.00 8.17
C VAL A 203 5.57 3.18 8.00
N GLN A 204 4.77 2.69 8.95
CA GLN A 204 3.33 2.93 8.93
C GLN A 204 3.04 4.40 9.25
N SER A 205 2.03 4.94 8.57
CA SER A 205 1.33 6.13 9.06
C SER A 205 0.69 5.82 10.43
N ASP A 206 0.67 6.83 11.30
CA ASP A 206 -0.02 6.78 12.59
C ASP A 206 -1.53 6.71 12.30
N SER A 207 -2.03 5.49 12.14
CA SER A 207 -3.24 5.24 11.37
C SER A 207 -4.57 5.54 12.04
N ASP A 208 -4.56 5.91 13.30
CA ASP A 208 -5.81 6.22 13.99
C ASP A 208 -6.27 7.66 13.67
N ASP A 209 -5.39 8.49 13.07
CA ASP A 209 -5.66 9.88 12.67
C ASP A 209 -5.70 10.09 11.13
N ASP A 210 -5.75 9.02 10.33
CA ASP A 210 -5.72 9.10 8.87
C ASP A 210 -7.03 9.69 8.25
N PHE A 211 -7.86 10.45 8.98
CA PHE A 211 -9.12 11.06 8.50
C PHE A 211 -9.15 12.58 8.40
#